data_AF-A0A850M636-F1
#
_entry.id   AF-A0A850M636-F1
#
_cell.length_a   1.000
_cell.length_b   1.000
_cell.length_c   1.000
_cell.angle_alpha   90.00
_cell.angle_beta   90.00
_cell.angle_gamma   90.00
#
_symmetry.space_group_name_H-M   'P 1'
#
loop_
_entity.id
_entity.type
_entity.pdbx_description
1 polymer ?
#
loop_
_entity_poly.entity_id
_entity_poly.type
_entity_poly.pdbx_seq_one_letter_code
_entity_poly.pdbx_strand_id
1 'polypeptide(L)'
;MNKKQKLKQIKKFMLVTAVLLIIVLIWPSPMVQAADTDNDGITDSTENSLAARFAPTLYFKAGENFFPVDVDYHISNSNLYNRPTGTEQPAVFVSFNPLKTTLDDYPGQYHLLRNMIGDYEAIKTHYTTNIGLWPYHIYCHVMNDSGYTFVQYWFFYAYNDGSINQHEGDWEMISIMLSNTEPHDPIGAAYSQHHGGEYAAWADVEKTGDHPHVYVAKGSHACYFRSYQGKVGMENDEVGADGVVISHTTWTVGVNLEVLGELGAGNHVATQDWLDYGGVWGDWENVLDKTLGFAGPYGPGHQENDDKWNNPASWTAGLFTVDATWFALCWFMYYLLYIILAIFAIFVLRKLWKIIKLKREGGLLLGEVLKTRASVGILMGFIAIGLLIYALFVPWYTVYANFTGAIVASGNIFVLDGMSGVSVNFLVTGTGMSPLFSLGIPFSLILVMGITLNLLDIVSVNKPKKLGNGYIRSGIFFLLLLGIVLLIMTQFGALIGIFPGLPPEATTVANTISQAPLGGSTAIVFPGPPALSATFIWGFAIGGILLVVSAFIKILAGLIIRSAPKDFA
;
A
#
# COMPACT_ATOMS: atom_id res chain seq x y z
N MET A 1 35.07 -13.01 -87.81
CA MET A 1 34.77 -14.09 -86.86
C MET A 1 33.52 -14.86 -87.34
N ASN A 2 33.62 -16.17 -87.61
CA ASN A 2 32.53 -16.99 -88.18
C ASN A 2 31.37 -17.12 -87.16
N LYS A 3 30.11 -17.23 -87.62
CA LYS A 3 28.88 -17.34 -86.80
C LYS A 3 29.00 -18.39 -85.68
N LYS A 4 29.73 -19.50 -85.90
CA LYS A 4 30.06 -20.52 -84.88
C LYS A 4 30.94 -19.99 -83.73
N GLN A 5 31.89 -19.11 -84.00
CA GLN A 5 32.78 -18.53 -82.97
C GLN A 5 32.03 -17.50 -82.10
N LYS A 6 31.13 -16.69 -82.69
CA LYS A 6 30.24 -15.77 -81.92
C LYS A 6 29.35 -16.55 -80.96
N LEU A 7 28.75 -17.65 -81.41
CA LEU A 7 27.89 -18.48 -80.55
C LEU A 7 28.67 -19.12 -79.39
N LYS A 8 29.92 -19.53 -79.62
CA LYS A 8 30.80 -20.09 -78.57
C LYS A 8 31.20 -19.04 -77.53
N GLN A 9 31.44 -17.80 -77.96
CA GLN A 9 31.71 -16.67 -77.05
C GLN A 9 30.48 -16.31 -76.21
N ILE A 10 29.28 -16.27 -76.82
CA ILE A 10 28.03 -15.99 -76.11
C ILE A 10 27.72 -17.08 -75.07
N LYS A 11 27.88 -18.37 -75.44
CA LYS A 11 27.72 -19.48 -74.48
C LYS A 11 28.73 -19.43 -73.34
N LYS A 12 29.99 -19.07 -73.63
CA LYS A 12 31.03 -18.92 -72.60
C LYS A 12 30.73 -17.73 -71.69
N PHE A 13 30.24 -16.62 -72.24
CA PHE A 13 29.79 -15.48 -71.46
C PHE A 13 28.62 -15.87 -70.56
N MET A 14 27.54 -16.47 -71.10
CA MET A 14 26.40 -16.92 -70.30
C MET A 14 26.78 -17.93 -69.21
N LEU A 15 27.72 -18.85 -69.49
CA LEU A 15 28.21 -19.79 -68.48
C LEU A 15 28.98 -19.07 -67.36
N VAL A 16 29.84 -18.12 -67.70
CA VAL A 16 30.58 -17.32 -66.72
C VAL A 16 29.63 -16.44 -65.90
N THR A 17 28.62 -15.83 -66.54
CA THR A 17 27.60 -15.04 -65.83
C THR A 17 26.76 -15.90 -64.91
N ALA A 18 26.36 -17.10 -65.35
CA ALA A 18 25.61 -18.05 -64.52
C ALA A 18 26.43 -18.54 -63.32
N VAL A 19 27.73 -18.83 -63.53
CA VAL A 19 28.64 -19.23 -62.45
C VAL A 19 28.88 -18.08 -61.47
N LEU A 20 29.03 -16.84 -61.96
CA LEU A 20 29.15 -15.66 -61.09
C LEU A 20 27.86 -15.39 -60.29
N LEU A 21 26.69 -15.54 -60.91
CA LEU A 21 25.39 -15.42 -60.21
C LEU A 21 25.23 -16.50 -59.14
N ILE A 22 25.64 -17.74 -59.44
CA ILE A 22 25.63 -18.84 -58.47
C ILE A 22 26.63 -18.53 -57.32
N ILE A 23 27.83 -18.03 -57.61
CA ILE A 23 28.80 -17.62 -56.58
C ILE A 23 28.27 -16.48 -55.71
N VAL A 24 27.54 -15.50 -56.27
CA VAL A 24 26.90 -14.43 -55.51
C VAL A 24 25.73 -14.94 -54.67
N LEU A 25 24.97 -15.93 -55.16
CA LEU A 25 23.86 -16.55 -54.43
C LEU A 25 24.33 -17.51 -53.32
N ILE A 26 25.53 -18.08 -53.42
CA ILE A 26 26.13 -18.95 -52.39
C ILE A 26 27.11 -18.17 -51.50
N TRP A 27 27.36 -16.88 -51.76
CA TRP A 27 28.19 -16.08 -50.87
C TRP A 27 27.42 -15.92 -49.56
N PRO A 28 27.92 -16.48 -48.43
CA PRO A 28 27.27 -16.26 -47.16
C PRO A 28 27.30 -14.75 -46.93
N SER A 29 26.12 -14.13 -46.88
CA SER A 29 26.02 -12.79 -46.33
C SER A 29 26.58 -12.90 -44.91
N PRO A 30 27.50 -12.02 -44.48
CA PRO A 30 27.88 -12.01 -43.08
C PRO A 30 26.59 -11.91 -42.29
N MET A 31 26.31 -12.91 -41.43
CA MET A 31 25.25 -12.76 -40.45
C MET A 31 25.66 -11.54 -39.63
N VAL A 32 24.97 -10.42 -39.86
CA VAL A 32 25.03 -9.28 -38.96
C VAL A 32 24.43 -9.83 -37.67
N GLN A 33 25.30 -10.12 -36.70
CA GLN A 33 24.85 -10.46 -35.37
C GLN A 33 24.02 -9.26 -34.90
N ALA A 34 22.79 -9.53 -34.45
CA ALA A 34 21.94 -8.48 -33.91
C ALA A 34 22.69 -7.82 -32.74
N ALA A 35 22.53 -6.51 -32.60
CA ALA A 35 23.12 -5.77 -31.50
C ALA A 35 22.52 -6.28 -30.18
N ASP A 36 23.40 -6.42 -29.19
CA ASP A 36 23.18 -6.83 -27.81
C ASP A 36 24.23 -5.99 -27.06
N THR A 37 23.83 -4.76 -26.71
CA THR A 37 24.77 -3.70 -26.28
C THR A 37 25.27 -3.93 -24.85
N ASP A 38 24.45 -4.54 -24.01
CA ASP A 38 24.71 -4.83 -22.60
C ASP A 38 25.16 -6.28 -22.35
N ASN A 39 25.13 -7.14 -23.37
CA ASN A 39 25.63 -8.52 -23.37
C ASN A 39 24.86 -9.44 -22.42
N ASP A 40 23.57 -9.19 -22.23
CA ASP A 40 22.67 -9.99 -21.39
C ASP A 40 22.15 -11.25 -22.14
N GLY A 41 22.40 -11.34 -23.45
CA GLY A 41 21.98 -12.42 -24.32
C GLY A 41 20.61 -12.22 -24.97
N ILE A 42 20.01 -11.05 -24.82
CA ILE A 42 18.81 -10.56 -25.49
C ILE A 42 19.24 -9.46 -26.47
N THR A 43 18.69 -9.49 -27.68
CA THR A 43 19.06 -8.46 -28.66
C THR A 43 18.33 -7.16 -28.34
N ASP A 44 18.97 -6.00 -28.54
CA ASP A 44 18.37 -4.67 -28.33
C ASP A 44 17.00 -4.55 -29.04
N SER A 45 16.85 -5.17 -30.21
CA SER A 45 15.59 -5.16 -30.96
C SER A 45 14.48 -5.96 -30.26
N THR A 46 14.83 -7.06 -29.60
CA THR A 46 13.89 -7.88 -28.82
C THR A 46 13.47 -7.14 -27.57
N GLU A 47 14.41 -6.53 -26.84
CA GLU A 47 14.10 -5.73 -25.66
C GLU A 47 13.13 -4.59 -25.99
N ASN A 48 13.44 -3.79 -27.02
CA ASN A 48 12.58 -2.70 -27.47
C ASN A 48 11.20 -3.19 -27.90
N SER A 49 11.11 -4.36 -28.54
CA SER A 49 9.84 -4.96 -28.94
C SER A 49 9.01 -5.39 -27.74
N LEU A 50 9.63 -6.01 -26.73
CA LEU A 50 8.97 -6.44 -25.50
C LEU A 50 8.54 -5.24 -24.64
N ALA A 51 9.40 -4.23 -24.50
CA ALA A 51 9.12 -2.97 -23.83
C ALA A 51 7.93 -2.23 -24.46
N ALA A 52 7.82 -2.23 -25.79
CA ALA A 52 6.68 -1.62 -26.47
C ALA A 52 5.40 -2.47 -26.34
N ARG A 53 5.50 -3.81 -26.46
CA ARG A 53 4.36 -4.73 -26.43
C ARG A 53 3.65 -4.73 -25.08
N PHE A 54 4.41 -4.67 -24.00
CA PHE A 54 3.89 -4.82 -22.65
C PHE A 54 3.83 -3.51 -21.86
N ALA A 55 3.98 -2.37 -22.53
CA ALA A 55 3.90 -1.03 -21.95
C ALA A 55 2.66 -0.85 -21.05
N PRO A 56 2.79 -0.54 -19.76
CA PRO A 56 1.64 -0.37 -18.87
C PRO A 56 0.83 0.91 -19.13
N THR A 57 -0.41 0.90 -18.66
CA THR A 57 -1.17 2.12 -18.37
C THR A 57 -1.25 2.36 -16.88
N LEU A 58 -0.79 3.52 -16.45
CA LEU A 58 -0.81 3.92 -15.03
C LEU A 58 -2.06 4.75 -14.75
N TYR A 59 -2.87 4.30 -13.80
CA TYR A 59 -4.04 4.99 -13.30
C TYR A 59 -3.73 5.55 -11.91
N PHE A 60 -3.87 6.86 -11.76
CA PHE A 60 -3.65 7.53 -10.49
C PHE A 60 -4.98 7.83 -9.79
N LYS A 61 -4.91 7.87 -8.46
CA LYS A 61 -5.96 8.40 -7.61
C LYS A 61 -6.05 9.93 -7.74
N ALA A 62 -7.26 10.47 -7.72
CA ALA A 62 -7.44 11.92 -7.66
C ALA A 62 -6.73 12.53 -6.45
N GLY A 63 -5.95 13.59 -6.70
CA GLY A 63 -5.16 14.30 -5.68
C GLY A 63 -3.72 13.80 -5.52
N GLU A 64 -3.25 12.91 -6.39
CA GLU A 64 -1.82 12.63 -6.55
C GLU A 64 -1.06 13.91 -6.96
N ASN A 65 0.11 14.10 -6.35
CA ASN A 65 0.99 15.26 -6.56
C ASN A 65 2.21 14.90 -7.41
N PHE A 66 2.70 13.66 -7.37
CA PHE A 66 3.93 13.22 -8.01
C PHE A 66 3.65 12.12 -9.04
N PHE A 67 4.33 12.20 -10.17
CA PHE A 67 4.20 11.25 -11.27
C PHE A 67 5.59 10.78 -11.72
N PRO A 68 5.70 9.65 -12.45
CA PRO A 68 6.97 9.12 -12.89
C PRO A 68 7.75 10.15 -13.68
N VAL A 69 8.98 10.44 -13.25
CA VAL A 69 9.83 11.51 -13.79
C VAL A 69 11.26 10.99 -13.98
N ASP A 70 12.00 11.62 -14.90
CA ASP A 70 13.42 11.31 -15.09
C ASP A 70 14.17 11.53 -13.77
N VAL A 71 15.01 10.58 -13.38
CA VAL A 71 15.90 10.65 -12.22
C VAL A 71 16.72 11.93 -12.18
N ASP A 72 17.02 12.52 -13.34
CA ASP A 72 17.74 13.79 -13.46
C ASP A 72 17.01 14.95 -12.78
N TYR A 73 15.68 14.89 -12.66
CA TYR A 73 14.93 15.86 -11.83
C TYR A 73 15.42 15.83 -10.38
N HIS A 74 15.58 14.64 -9.79
CA HIS A 74 16.02 14.54 -8.41
C HIS A 74 17.52 14.80 -8.30
N ILE A 75 18.33 14.20 -9.18
CA ILE A 75 19.79 14.35 -9.19
C ILE A 75 20.21 15.82 -9.30
N SER A 76 19.65 16.56 -10.27
CA SER A 76 20.00 17.98 -10.50
C SER A 76 19.56 18.91 -9.37
N ASN A 77 18.61 18.47 -8.54
CA ASN A 77 18.11 19.20 -7.37
C ASN A 77 18.71 18.67 -6.05
N SER A 78 19.69 17.78 -6.09
CA SER A 78 20.30 17.17 -4.92
C SER A 78 21.79 17.48 -4.80
N ASN A 79 22.31 17.38 -3.58
CA ASN A 79 23.73 17.30 -3.29
C ASN A 79 24.07 15.89 -2.83
N LEU A 80 25.29 15.44 -3.12
CA LEU A 80 25.75 14.13 -2.70
C LEU A 80 26.40 14.22 -1.32
N TYR A 81 26.00 13.32 -0.43
CA TYR A 81 26.61 13.13 0.87
C TYR A 81 26.99 11.67 1.07
N ASN A 82 27.88 11.41 2.03
CA ASN A 82 28.25 10.08 2.48
C ASN A 82 28.04 9.98 4.00
N ARG A 83 27.41 8.92 4.46
CA ARG A 83 27.19 8.64 5.88
C ARG A 83 27.90 7.35 6.31
N PRO A 84 29.06 7.45 6.97
CA PRO A 84 29.84 6.27 7.39
C PRO A 84 29.07 5.34 8.33
N THR A 85 29.21 4.03 8.11
CA THR A 85 28.55 2.96 8.89
C THR A 85 28.75 3.06 10.40
N GLY A 86 27.70 2.75 11.17
CA GLY A 86 27.79 2.44 12.60
C GLY A 86 27.91 3.65 13.53
N THR A 87 27.61 4.85 13.04
CA THR A 87 27.70 6.06 13.85
C THR A 87 26.45 6.92 13.68
N GLU A 88 25.95 7.51 14.77
CA GLU A 88 24.92 8.58 14.77
C GLU A 88 25.48 9.90 14.18
N GLN A 89 26.56 9.84 13.40
CA GLN A 89 27.26 11.01 12.91
C GLN A 89 26.51 11.61 11.71
N PRO A 90 26.52 12.95 11.58
CA PRO A 90 25.89 13.62 10.47
C PRO A 90 26.53 13.19 9.14
N ALA A 91 25.71 13.16 8.09
CA ALA A 91 26.20 12.92 6.74
C ALA A 91 27.25 13.97 6.34
N VAL A 92 28.32 13.51 5.70
CA VAL A 92 29.44 14.36 5.25
C VAL A 92 29.23 14.70 3.78
N PHE A 93 29.34 15.99 3.46
CA PHE A 93 29.21 16.48 2.10
C PHE A 93 30.30 15.89 1.18
N VAL A 94 29.90 15.46 -0.03
CA VAL A 94 30.79 14.88 -1.04
C VAL A 94 30.91 15.80 -2.25
N SER A 95 29.79 16.12 -2.91
CA SER A 95 29.80 16.95 -4.12
C SER A 95 28.50 17.75 -4.30
N PHE A 96 28.63 18.87 -5.01
CA PHE A 96 27.49 19.69 -5.43
C PHE A 96 26.91 19.12 -6.72
N ASN A 97 25.58 19.13 -6.85
CA ASN A 97 24.84 18.84 -8.08
C ASN A 97 25.47 17.67 -8.87
N PRO A 98 25.42 16.43 -8.35
CA PRO A 98 25.96 15.30 -9.07
C PRO A 98 25.28 15.17 -10.44
N LEU A 99 25.92 14.49 -11.37
CA LEU A 99 25.37 14.26 -12.71
C LEU A 99 25.05 12.79 -12.85
N LYS A 100 23.96 12.48 -13.57
CA LYS A 100 23.59 11.08 -13.84
C LYS A 100 24.68 10.29 -14.57
N THR A 101 25.58 10.96 -15.29
CA THR A 101 26.71 10.36 -16.04
C THR A 101 27.99 10.20 -15.22
N THR A 102 27.95 10.47 -13.92
CA THR A 102 29.12 10.36 -13.01
C THR A 102 28.75 9.73 -11.68
N LEU A 103 27.55 9.14 -11.60
CA LEU A 103 27.04 8.56 -10.36
C LEU A 103 27.54 7.12 -10.14
N ASP A 104 28.05 6.48 -11.20
CA ASP A 104 28.80 5.22 -11.19
C ASP A 104 30.08 5.27 -10.36
N ASP A 105 30.65 6.47 -10.14
CA ASP A 105 31.76 6.70 -9.20
C ASP A 105 31.39 6.38 -7.74
N TYR A 106 30.09 6.23 -7.43
CA TYR A 106 29.56 6.06 -6.07
C TYR A 106 28.73 4.78 -5.87
N PRO A 107 29.29 3.57 -6.10
CA PRO A 107 28.55 2.30 -5.99
C PRO A 107 28.28 1.86 -4.54
N GLY A 108 28.74 2.65 -3.57
CA GLY A 108 28.61 2.32 -2.15
C GLY A 108 27.26 2.71 -1.55
N GLN A 109 26.69 1.80 -0.76
CA GLN A 109 25.38 1.92 -0.08
C GLN A 109 25.21 3.05 0.96
N TYR A 110 26.26 3.83 1.20
CA TYR A 110 26.34 4.84 2.25
C TYR A 110 26.24 6.27 1.73
N HIS A 111 26.12 6.43 0.41
CA HIS A 111 25.82 7.71 -0.19
C HIS A 111 24.34 8.03 -0.10
N LEU A 112 24.02 9.32 -0.08
CA LEU A 112 22.66 9.82 -0.13
C LEU A 112 22.57 11.06 -1.02
N LEU A 113 21.52 11.12 -1.84
CA LEU A 113 21.14 12.29 -2.62
C LEU A 113 20.18 13.12 -1.79
N ARG A 114 20.68 14.19 -1.18
CA ARG A 114 19.87 15.09 -0.35
C ARG A 114 19.33 16.22 -1.19
N ASN A 115 18.01 16.38 -1.22
CA ASN A 115 17.37 17.46 -1.98
C ASN A 115 17.74 18.85 -1.42
N MET A 116 17.93 19.82 -2.31
CA MET A 116 18.28 21.21 -1.96
C MET A 116 17.08 22.16 -1.98
N ILE A 117 15.93 21.75 -2.51
CA ILE A 117 14.71 22.56 -2.64
C ILE A 117 14.13 22.86 -1.26
N GLY A 118 14.16 21.88 -0.34
CA GLY A 118 13.68 22.03 1.03
C GLY A 118 12.78 20.89 1.48
N ASP A 119 11.79 21.23 2.29
CA ASP A 119 10.82 20.27 2.83
C ASP A 119 9.79 19.80 1.78
N TYR A 120 8.87 18.92 2.20
CA TYR A 120 7.77 18.40 1.38
C TYR A 120 7.03 19.50 0.61
N GLU A 121 6.61 20.58 1.27
CA GLU A 121 5.80 21.62 0.61
C GLU A 121 6.62 22.39 -0.43
N ALA A 122 7.91 22.61 -0.18
CA ALA A 122 8.83 23.21 -1.13
C ALA A 122 9.04 22.30 -2.36
N ILE A 123 9.32 21.01 -2.15
CA ILE A 123 9.51 20.02 -3.22
C ILE A 123 8.24 19.87 -4.06
N LYS A 124 7.08 19.74 -3.41
CA LYS A 124 5.77 19.66 -4.08
C LYS A 124 5.49 20.90 -4.91
N THR A 125 5.69 22.08 -4.35
CA THR A 125 5.48 23.35 -5.08
C THR A 125 6.41 23.44 -6.28
N HIS A 126 7.69 23.09 -6.11
CA HIS A 126 8.66 23.11 -7.19
C HIS A 126 8.30 22.10 -8.29
N TYR A 127 8.00 20.86 -7.94
CA TYR A 127 7.63 19.81 -8.89
C TYR A 127 6.39 20.19 -9.68
N THR A 128 5.30 20.54 -8.98
CA THR A 128 4.02 20.87 -9.63
C THR A 128 4.10 22.13 -10.52
N THR A 129 4.94 23.09 -10.16
CA THR A 129 5.18 24.30 -10.99
C THR A 129 5.98 23.97 -12.25
N ASN A 130 6.87 22.96 -12.20
CA ASN A 130 7.78 22.62 -13.28
C ASN A 130 7.39 21.35 -14.05
N ILE A 131 6.31 20.66 -13.70
CA ILE A 131 5.94 19.37 -14.31
C ILE A 131 5.79 19.46 -15.83
N GLY A 132 5.36 20.61 -16.38
CA GLY A 132 5.28 20.80 -17.83
C GLY A 132 6.64 20.82 -18.56
N LEU A 133 7.75 20.93 -17.84
CA LEU A 133 9.12 20.85 -18.35
C LEU A 133 9.68 19.43 -18.28
N TRP A 134 9.04 18.55 -17.52
CA TRP A 134 9.48 17.18 -17.28
C TRP A 134 8.44 16.21 -17.85
N PRO A 135 8.68 15.64 -19.04
CA PRO A 135 7.80 14.59 -19.55
C PRO A 135 7.78 13.42 -18.57
N TYR A 136 6.70 12.64 -18.58
CA TYR A 136 6.67 11.43 -17.79
C TYR A 136 7.79 10.49 -18.25
N HIS A 137 8.48 9.85 -17.32
CA HIS A 137 9.59 8.97 -17.66
C HIS A 137 9.39 7.60 -17.03
N ILE A 138 9.55 6.56 -17.84
CA ILE A 138 9.40 5.16 -17.45
C ILE A 138 10.64 4.42 -17.94
N TYR A 139 11.26 3.67 -17.03
CA TYR A 139 12.42 2.85 -17.37
C TYR A 139 11.99 1.41 -17.58
N CYS A 140 12.52 0.74 -18.59
CA CYS A 140 12.25 -0.65 -18.88
C CYS A 140 13.54 -1.46 -18.81
N HIS A 141 13.52 -2.58 -18.10
CA HIS A 141 14.63 -3.52 -18.06
C HIS A 141 14.11 -4.89 -18.51
N VAL A 142 14.80 -5.53 -19.45
CA VAL A 142 14.43 -6.85 -19.98
C VAL A 142 15.57 -7.79 -19.69
N MET A 143 15.27 -8.93 -19.08
CA MET A 143 16.32 -9.89 -18.75
C MET A 143 15.82 -11.34 -18.74
N ASN A 144 16.73 -12.30 -18.76
CA ASN A 144 16.42 -13.72 -18.59
C ASN A 144 16.82 -14.24 -17.22
N ASP A 145 15.90 -14.87 -16.50
CA ASP A 145 16.19 -15.54 -15.23
C ASP A 145 15.44 -16.87 -15.14
N SER A 146 16.13 -17.92 -14.69
CA SER A 146 15.54 -19.21 -14.34
C SER A 146 14.65 -19.84 -15.41
N GLY A 147 14.96 -19.61 -16.69
CA GLY A 147 14.20 -20.13 -17.83
C GLY A 147 12.98 -19.30 -18.22
N TYR A 148 12.89 -18.06 -17.76
CA TYR A 148 11.86 -17.08 -18.12
C TYR A 148 12.49 -15.79 -18.62
N THR A 149 11.73 -15.01 -19.38
CA THR A 149 12.08 -13.63 -19.72
C THR A 149 11.22 -12.69 -18.90
N PHE A 150 11.82 -11.69 -18.28
CA PHE A 150 11.14 -10.69 -17.47
C PHE A 150 11.19 -9.34 -18.17
N VAL A 151 10.06 -8.63 -18.17
CA VAL A 151 9.98 -7.23 -18.62
C VAL A 151 9.56 -6.39 -17.44
N GLN A 152 10.51 -5.62 -16.91
CA GLN A 152 10.33 -4.77 -15.74
C GLN A 152 10.13 -3.33 -16.17
N TYR A 153 9.14 -2.67 -15.58
CA TYR A 153 8.95 -1.23 -15.71
C TYR A 153 9.19 -0.59 -14.35
N TRP A 154 10.15 0.32 -14.27
CA TRP A 154 10.53 1.06 -13.07
C TRP A 154 10.04 2.50 -13.17
N PHE A 155 9.52 3.01 -12.05
CA PHE A 155 8.92 4.33 -11.91
C PHE A 155 9.63 5.07 -10.79
N PHE A 156 10.25 6.19 -11.16
CA PHE A 156 10.86 7.08 -10.19
C PHE A 156 9.95 8.26 -9.87
N TYR A 157 9.71 8.54 -8.60
CA TYR A 157 8.94 9.69 -8.15
C TYR A 157 9.83 10.64 -7.35
N ALA A 158 9.55 11.94 -7.47
CA ALA A 158 10.37 12.95 -6.79
C ALA A 158 10.26 12.88 -5.25
N TYR A 159 9.14 12.39 -4.73
CA TYR A 159 8.84 12.34 -3.29
C TYR A 159 7.72 11.32 -3.04
N ASN A 160 7.78 10.59 -1.93
CA ASN A 160 6.70 9.77 -1.40
C ASN A 160 5.97 10.56 -0.31
N ASP A 161 4.70 10.92 -0.53
CA ASP A 161 3.87 11.65 0.45
C ASP A 161 2.83 10.78 1.17
N GLY A 162 3.11 9.47 1.24
CA GLY A 162 2.34 8.50 1.99
C GLY A 162 2.12 8.93 3.45
N SER A 163 0.95 8.61 4.02
CA SER A 163 0.54 9.15 5.32
C SER A 163 1.43 8.80 6.51
N ILE A 164 2.24 7.75 6.36
CA ILE A 164 3.04 7.12 7.43
C ILE A 164 4.48 6.84 6.98
N ASN A 165 4.82 7.12 5.71
CA ASN A 165 6.11 6.83 5.12
C ASN A 165 6.53 7.95 4.14
N GLN A 166 6.84 9.13 4.68
CA GLN A 166 7.22 10.27 3.84
C GLN A 166 8.73 10.32 3.64
N HIS A 167 9.18 10.39 2.39
CA HIS A 167 10.60 10.49 2.07
C HIS A 167 10.84 11.13 0.70
N GLU A 168 12.02 11.71 0.55
CA GLU A 168 12.52 12.18 -0.75
C GLU A 168 12.82 10.99 -1.66
N GLY A 169 12.50 11.13 -2.95
CA GLY A 169 12.67 10.07 -3.94
C GLY A 169 11.79 8.85 -3.68
N ASP A 170 11.41 8.14 -4.74
CA ASP A 170 10.71 6.89 -4.60
C ASP A 170 10.93 5.99 -5.81
N TRP A 171 10.98 4.68 -5.59
CA TRP A 171 11.14 3.67 -6.64
C TRP A 171 10.09 2.57 -6.49
N GLU A 172 9.24 2.47 -7.51
CA GLU A 172 8.26 1.39 -7.63
C GLU A 172 8.40 0.72 -9.00
N MET A 173 7.90 -0.50 -9.13
CA MET A 173 8.04 -1.28 -10.36
C MET A 173 6.90 -2.27 -10.59
N ILE A 174 6.70 -2.66 -11.84
CA ILE A 174 5.98 -3.89 -12.21
C ILE A 174 6.88 -4.80 -13.06
N SER A 175 6.74 -6.11 -12.94
CA SER A 175 7.51 -7.10 -13.69
C SER A 175 6.57 -8.08 -14.34
N ILE A 176 6.75 -8.34 -15.62
CA ILE A 176 5.93 -9.25 -16.40
C ILE A 176 6.77 -10.46 -16.73
N MET A 177 6.31 -11.62 -16.28
CA MET A 177 6.98 -12.90 -16.47
C MET A 177 6.47 -13.56 -17.75
N LEU A 178 7.38 -13.85 -18.67
CA LEU A 178 7.11 -14.43 -19.97
C LEU A 178 7.80 -15.79 -20.11
N SER A 179 7.27 -16.63 -21.00
CA SER A 179 8.05 -17.76 -21.50
C SER A 179 9.35 -17.25 -22.13
N ASN A 180 10.47 -17.94 -21.90
CA ASN A 180 11.74 -17.65 -22.56
C ASN A 180 11.79 -18.14 -24.03
N THR A 181 10.69 -18.71 -24.53
CA THR A 181 10.57 -19.11 -25.93
C THR A 181 9.67 -18.14 -26.68
N GLU A 182 10.08 -17.78 -27.89
CA GLU A 182 9.23 -17.05 -28.83
C GLU A 182 7.87 -17.76 -28.99
N PRO A 183 6.73 -17.03 -28.92
CA PRO A 183 6.60 -15.58 -29.03
C PRO A 183 6.61 -14.82 -27.68
N HIS A 184 7.28 -15.34 -26.64
CA HIS A 184 7.28 -14.77 -25.29
C HIS A 184 5.87 -14.64 -24.71
N ASP A 185 5.15 -15.76 -24.63
CA ASP A 185 3.80 -15.79 -24.08
C ASP A 185 3.81 -15.39 -22.60
N PRO A 186 2.93 -14.44 -22.18
CA PRO A 186 2.89 -13.96 -20.81
C PRO A 186 2.28 -14.98 -19.85
N ILE A 187 2.96 -15.18 -18.72
CA ILE A 187 2.63 -16.16 -17.68
C ILE A 187 1.95 -15.46 -16.50
N GLY A 188 2.49 -14.32 -16.08
CA GLY A 188 1.99 -13.56 -14.93
C GLY A 188 2.67 -12.20 -14.81
N ALA A 189 2.26 -11.46 -13.79
CA ALA A 189 2.88 -10.19 -13.46
C ALA A 189 3.02 -10.03 -11.94
N ALA A 190 4.06 -9.34 -11.53
CA ALA A 190 4.40 -9.02 -10.14
C ALA A 190 4.45 -7.50 -9.98
N TYR A 191 3.66 -6.95 -9.06
CA TYR A 191 3.59 -5.50 -8.82
C TYR A 191 4.16 -5.20 -7.43
N SER A 192 5.14 -4.30 -7.34
CA SER A 192 5.73 -3.93 -6.06
C SER A 192 4.77 -3.09 -5.23
N GLN A 193 4.83 -3.33 -3.91
CA GLN A 193 4.05 -2.61 -2.92
C GLN A 193 4.95 -2.46 -1.69
N HIS A 194 5.50 -1.26 -1.47
CA HIS A 194 6.39 -1.01 -0.33
C HIS A 194 7.59 -1.98 -0.36
N HIS A 195 7.88 -2.67 0.74
CA HIS A 195 8.93 -3.69 0.81
C HIS A 195 8.56 -5.05 0.20
N GLY A 196 7.37 -5.20 -0.37
CA GLY A 196 6.85 -6.46 -0.91
C GLY A 196 6.18 -6.28 -2.27
N GLY A 197 5.09 -7.04 -2.47
CA GLY A 197 4.33 -7.01 -3.70
C GLY A 197 3.33 -8.15 -3.80
N GLU A 198 2.56 -8.11 -4.89
CA GLU A 198 1.59 -9.14 -5.24
C GLU A 198 1.95 -9.76 -6.60
N TYR A 199 1.70 -11.06 -6.76
CA TYR A 199 1.81 -11.75 -8.03
C TYR A 199 0.44 -12.22 -8.51
N ALA A 200 0.10 -11.95 -9.76
CA ALA A 200 -1.11 -12.45 -10.42
C ALA A 200 -0.75 -13.27 -11.66
N ALA A 201 -1.44 -14.38 -11.88
CA ALA A 201 -1.39 -15.08 -13.16
C ALA A 201 -1.88 -14.15 -14.28
N TRP A 202 -1.35 -14.27 -15.50
CA TRP A 202 -1.63 -13.31 -16.56
C TRP A 202 -3.13 -13.21 -16.87
N ALA A 203 -3.87 -14.31 -16.76
CA ALA A 203 -5.32 -14.34 -16.94
C ALA A 203 -6.08 -13.43 -15.95
N ASP A 204 -5.52 -13.21 -14.77
CA ASP A 204 -6.08 -12.39 -13.70
C ASP A 204 -5.60 -10.92 -13.75
N VAL A 205 -4.60 -10.60 -14.58
CA VAL A 205 -4.14 -9.22 -14.81
C VAL A 205 -5.17 -8.45 -15.65
N GLU A 206 -5.60 -7.30 -15.15
CA GLU A 206 -6.41 -6.35 -15.91
C GLU A 206 -5.54 -5.62 -16.93
N LYS A 207 -5.98 -5.58 -18.19
CA LYS A 207 -5.15 -5.14 -19.31
C LYS A 207 -5.96 -4.75 -20.54
N THR A 208 -5.36 -3.98 -21.44
CA THR A 208 -5.86 -3.68 -22.79
C THR A 208 -4.91 -4.28 -23.82
N GLY A 209 -5.34 -5.34 -24.50
CA GLY A 209 -4.39 -6.16 -25.27
C GLY A 209 -3.35 -6.78 -24.32
N ASP A 210 -2.06 -6.60 -24.65
CA ASP A 210 -0.95 -7.03 -23.80
C ASP A 210 -0.47 -5.92 -22.83
N HIS A 211 -1.15 -4.76 -22.79
CA HIS A 211 -0.80 -3.63 -21.93
C HIS A 211 -1.45 -3.72 -20.55
N PRO A 212 -0.70 -4.05 -19.48
CA PRO A 212 -1.26 -4.17 -18.14
C PRO A 212 -1.74 -2.82 -17.60
N HIS A 213 -2.77 -2.88 -16.76
CA HIS A 213 -3.27 -1.73 -16.00
C HIS A 213 -2.64 -1.74 -14.61
N VAL A 214 -2.00 -0.64 -14.25
CA VAL A 214 -1.39 -0.43 -12.93
C VAL A 214 -2.17 0.66 -12.23
N TYR A 215 -2.72 0.36 -11.07
CA TYR A 215 -3.38 1.34 -10.23
C TYR A 215 -2.42 1.79 -9.15
N VAL A 216 -1.92 3.02 -9.27
CA VAL A 216 -0.89 3.57 -8.41
C VAL A 216 -1.54 4.16 -7.17
N ALA A 217 -1.10 3.70 -5.99
CA ALA A 217 -1.57 4.23 -4.72
C ALA A 217 -1.13 5.68 -4.53
N LYS A 218 -2.05 6.49 -4.00
CA LYS A 218 -1.79 7.91 -3.76
C LYS A 218 -0.67 8.10 -2.73
N GLY A 219 0.37 8.82 -3.12
CA GLY A 219 1.49 9.21 -2.27
C GLY A 219 2.52 8.14 -1.99
N SER A 220 2.09 6.89 -1.72
CA SER A 220 3.00 5.75 -1.53
C SER A 220 3.50 5.11 -2.82
N HIS A 221 2.85 5.40 -3.95
CA HIS A 221 3.13 4.88 -5.29
C HIS A 221 3.09 3.35 -5.48
N ALA A 222 2.77 2.59 -4.44
CA ALA A 222 2.57 1.15 -4.50
C ALA A 222 1.64 0.74 -5.65
N CYS A 223 2.02 -0.32 -6.37
CA CYS A 223 1.37 -0.75 -7.60
C CYS A 223 0.32 -1.84 -7.34
N TYR A 224 -0.91 -1.62 -7.77
CA TYR A 224 -2.04 -2.55 -7.57
C TYR A 224 -2.68 -3.02 -8.88
N PHE A 225 -3.24 -4.24 -8.85
CA PHE A 225 -3.92 -4.86 -9.99
C PHE A 225 -5.35 -4.36 -10.22
N ARG A 226 -5.98 -3.71 -9.23
CA ARG A 226 -7.36 -3.19 -9.31
C ARG A 226 -7.50 -1.83 -8.65
N SER A 227 -8.38 -1.00 -9.19
CA SER A 227 -8.69 0.33 -8.67
C SER A 227 -9.33 0.35 -7.26
N TYR A 228 -9.72 -0.80 -6.73
CA TYR A 228 -10.41 -0.96 -5.46
C TYR A 228 -9.59 -1.77 -4.43
N GLN A 229 -8.31 -2.04 -4.72
CA GLN A 229 -7.37 -2.59 -3.74
C GLN A 229 -6.86 -1.51 -2.77
N GLY A 230 -5.80 -1.81 -2.01
CA GLY A 230 -5.25 -0.94 -0.97
C GLY A 230 -5.99 -0.99 0.37
N LYS A 231 -7.29 -1.34 0.39
CA LYS A 231 -8.10 -1.41 1.63
C LYS A 231 -7.94 -2.68 2.46
N VAL A 232 -7.17 -3.64 1.97
CA VAL A 232 -6.90 -4.91 2.64
C VAL A 232 -5.39 -5.04 2.76
N GLY A 233 -4.87 -4.98 3.98
CA GLY A 233 -3.43 -4.89 4.23
C GLY A 233 -3.12 -3.87 5.32
N MET A 234 -1.84 -3.71 5.64
CA MET A 234 -1.41 -2.83 6.73
C MET A 234 -1.36 -1.36 6.28
N GLU A 235 -0.96 -1.08 5.05
CA GLU A 235 -0.73 0.30 4.59
C GLU A 235 -2.03 1.07 4.29
N ASN A 236 -3.16 0.35 4.11
CA ASN A 236 -4.48 0.92 3.84
C ASN A 236 -4.50 1.98 2.71
N ASP A 237 -3.69 1.73 1.68
CA ASP A 237 -3.44 2.64 0.57
C ASP A 237 -4.73 3.20 -0.07
N GLU A 238 -4.63 4.42 -0.58
CA GLU A 238 -5.68 5.05 -1.38
C GLU A 238 -5.45 4.79 -2.87
N VAL A 239 -6.10 3.75 -3.38
CA VAL A 239 -6.03 3.34 -4.78
C VAL A 239 -7.29 3.78 -5.53
N GLY A 240 -7.15 4.14 -6.80
CA GLY A 240 -8.27 4.52 -7.65
C GLY A 240 -7.87 4.78 -9.10
N ALA A 241 -8.86 5.19 -9.90
CA ALA A 241 -8.68 5.54 -11.32
C ALA A 241 -9.42 6.85 -11.66
N ASP A 242 -9.58 7.73 -10.67
CA ASP A 242 -10.31 9.00 -10.76
C ASP A 242 -9.39 10.23 -10.94
N GLY A 243 -8.08 10.01 -11.10
CA GLY A 243 -7.06 11.04 -11.33
C GLY A 243 -6.48 11.04 -12.75
N VAL A 244 -5.19 11.36 -12.84
CA VAL A 244 -4.43 11.34 -14.10
C VAL A 244 -4.28 9.90 -14.60
N VAL A 245 -4.27 9.72 -15.92
CA VAL A 245 -4.00 8.43 -16.57
C VAL A 245 -2.83 8.61 -17.54
N ILE A 246 -1.76 7.86 -17.33
CA ILE A 246 -0.63 7.77 -18.26
C ILE A 246 -0.87 6.54 -19.12
N SER A 247 -1.47 6.74 -20.29
CA SER A 247 -1.87 5.65 -21.19
C SER A 247 -0.70 5.16 -22.04
N HIS A 248 -0.60 3.84 -22.22
CA HIS A 248 0.33 3.24 -23.18
C HIS A 248 0.17 3.82 -24.61
N THR A 249 -1.03 4.29 -24.97
CA THR A 249 -1.30 4.88 -26.30
C THR A 249 -0.73 6.29 -26.46
N THR A 250 -0.50 7.01 -25.36
CA THR A 250 0.06 8.36 -25.37
C THR A 250 1.57 8.36 -25.22
N TRP A 251 2.24 7.20 -25.18
CA TRP A 251 3.69 7.16 -24.99
C TRP A 251 4.49 7.83 -26.12
N THR A 252 3.89 7.95 -27.31
CA THR A 252 4.50 8.71 -28.42
C THR A 252 4.47 10.23 -28.22
N VAL A 253 3.73 10.73 -27.23
CA VAL A 253 3.55 12.16 -26.94
C VAL A 253 3.55 12.37 -25.42
N GLY A 254 4.71 12.76 -24.86
CA GLY A 254 4.82 13.20 -23.47
C GLY A 254 5.17 12.10 -22.45
N VAL A 255 5.49 10.88 -22.90
CA VAL A 255 6.17 9.86 -22.08
C VAL A 255 7.47 9.47 -22.77
N ASN A 256 8.55 9.40 -22.00
CA ASN A 256 9.80 8.81 -22.41
C ASN A 256 9.87 7.38 -21.87
N LEU A 257 9.90 6.40 -22.76
CA LEU A 257 10.24 5.01 -22.41
C LEU A 257 11.73 4.81 -22.68
N GLU A 258 12.50 4.56 -21.63
CA GLU A 258 13.93 4.30 -21.72
C GLU A 258 14.23 2.84 -21.41
N VAL A 259 14.74 2.08 -22.38
CA VAL A 259 15.25 0.73 -22.14
C VAL A 259 16.63 0.85 -21.49
N LEU A 260 16.77 0.23 -20.33
CA LEU A 260 17.96 0.19 -19.50
C LEU A 260 18.82 -1.00 -19.88
N GLY A 261 20.14 -0.81 -19.90
CA GLY A 261 21.09 -1.93 -19.89
C GLY A 261 21.34 -2.47 -18.49
N GLU A 262 22.16 -3.51 -18.41
CA GLU A 262 22.54 -4.16 -17.16
C GLU A 262 23.48 -3.32 -16.28
N LEU A 263 23.53 -3.61 -14.98
CA LEU A 263 24.46 -2.99 -14.04
C LEU A 263 25.93 -3.25 -14.40
N GLY A 264 26.78 -2.28 -14.10
CA GLY A 264 28.23 -2.38 -14.19
C GLY A 264 28.83 -1.77 -15.46
N ALA A 265 30.08 -1.32 -15.31
CA ALA A 265 30.80 -0.60 -16.35
C ALA A 265 30.83 -1.34 -17.70
N GLY A 266 30.29 -0.68 -18.72
CA GLY A 266 30.26 -1.18 -20.10
C GLY A 266 28.96 -1.91 -20.49
N ASN A 267 28.04 -2.10 -19.54
CA ASN A 267 26.75 -2.74 -19.78
C ASN A 267 25.61 -1.73 -20.01
N HIS A 268 25.88 -0.43 -19.92
CA HIS A 268 24.91 0.61 -20.27
C HIS A 268 25.60 1.83 -20.88
N VAL A 269 24.81 2.69 -21.53
CA VAL A 269 25.30 3.97 -22.06
C VAL A 269 25.55 4.96 -20.93
N ALA A 270 26.42 5.95 -21.15
CA ALA A 270 26.79 6.92 -20.11
C ALA A 270 25.60 7.69 -19.49
N THR A 271 24.50 7.88 -20.24
CA THR A 271 23.29 8.52 -19.70
C THR A 271 22.57 7.69 -18.63
N GLN A 272 22.97 6.43 -18.46
CA GLN A 272 22.47 5.45 -17.50
C GLN A 272 23.48 5.12 -16.39
N ASP A 273 24.62 5.82 -16.29
CA ASP A 273 25.62 5.59 -15.22
C ASP A 273 25.05 5.77 -13.80
N TRP A 274 23.89 6.42 -13.67
CA TRP A 274 23.13 6.50 -12.42
C TRP A 274 22.62 5.14 -11.94
N LEU A 275 22.50 4.13 -12.81
CA LEU A 275 22.13 2.77 -12.43
C LEU A 275 23.15 2.19 -11.45
N ASP A 276 24.43 2.51 -11.61
CA ASP A 276 25.51 2.03 -10.73
C ASP A 276 25.58 2.78 -9.39
N TYR A 277 24.71 3.76 -9.15
CA TYR A 277 24.62 4.46 -7.88
C TYR A 277 24.04 3.56 -6.78
N GLY A 278 24.90 3.08 -5.89
CA GLY A 278 24.49 2.17 -4.81
C GLY A 278 23.85 2.85 -3.61
N GLY A 279 23.81 4.18 -3.55
CA GLY A 279 23.29 4.94 -2.42
C GLY A 279 21.76 5.07 -2.38
N VAL A 280 21.26 5.78 -1.37
CA VAL A 280 19.82 6.09 -1.23
C VAL A 280 19.43 7.35 -1.99
N TRP A 281 18.19 7.38 -2.48
CA TRP A 281 17.59 8.46 -3.27
C TRP A 281 16.85 9.49 -2.41
N GLY A 282 17.47 9.93 -1.31
CA GLY A 282 16.87 10.89 -0.38
C GLY A 282 17.68 11.00 0.91
N ASP A 283 17.40 12.02 1.72
CA ASP A 283 18.01 12.15 3.05
C ASP A 283 17.35 11.27 4.13
N TRP A 284 18.05 11.08 5.25
CA TRP A 284 17.48 10.55 6.49
C TRP A 284 18.25 11.12 7.69
N GLU A 285 17.59 11.39 8.83
CA GLU A 285 18.28 12.01 9.97
C GLU A 285 19.09 10.98 10.77
N ASN A 286 18.51 9.81 11.09
CA ASN A 286 19.12 8.79 11.95
C ASN A 286 18.67 7.34 11.61
N VAL A 287 19.39 6.31 12.08
CA VAL A 287 19.30 4.93 11.51
C VAL A 287 17.90 4.33 11.65
N LEU A 288 17.16 4.80 12.66
CA LEU A 288 15.78 4.42 12.88
C LEU A 288 14.86 4.90 11.76
N ASP A 289 15.11 6.08 11.16
CA ASP A 289 14.36 6.60 10.02
C ASP A 289 14.43 5.65 8.83
N LYS A 290 15.63 5.10 8.55
CA LYS A 290 15.81 4.08 7.52
C LYS A 290 15.04 2.80 7.84
N THR A 291 14.99 2.39 9.10
CA THR A 291 14.22 1.19 9.52
C THR A 291 12.71 1.40 9.46
N LEU A 292 12.25 2.65 9.58
CA LEU A 292 10.83 3.02 9.56
C LEU A 292 10.35 3.49 8.18
N GLY A 293 11.21 3.48 7.16
CA GLY A 293 10.89 3.87 5.79
C GLY A 293 11.08 5.36 5.47
N PHE A 294 11.34 6.21 6.47
CA PHE A 294 11.52 7.67 6.27
C PHE A 294 12.80 8.07 5.52
N ALA A 295 13.62 7.09 5.09
CA ALA A 295 14.74 7.32 4.19
C ALA A 295 14.32 7.04 2.75
N GLY A 296 14.82 7.83 1.80
CA GLY A 296 14.63 7.53 0.38
C GLY A 296 15.13 6.11 0.04
N PRO A 297 14.50 5.42 -0.92
CA PRO A 297 14.82 4.03 -1.22
C PRO A 297 16.14 3.91 -1.98
N TYR A 298 16.63 2.68 -2.10
CA TYR A 298 17.73 2.35 -3.00
C TYR A 298 17.27 2.28 -4.46
N GLY A 299 18.18 2.54 -5.40
CA GLY A 299 17.89 2.45 -6.83
C GLY A 299 17.63 1.01 -7.32
N PRO A 300 17.22 0.84 -8.60
CA PRO A 300 17.10 -0.47 -9.22
C PRO A 300 18.38 -1.31 -9.08
N GLY A 301 18.25 -2.56 -8.65
CA GLY A 301 19.37 -3.49 -8.47
C GLY A 301 20.26 -3.26 -7.24
N HIS A 302 19.88 -2.35 -6.34
CA HIS A 302 20.60 -2.12 -5.09
C HIS A 302 19.76 -2.48 -3.87
N GLN A 303 20.36 -3.18 -2.91
CA GLN A 303 19.81 -3.45 -1.58
C GLN A 303 18.40 -4.08 -1.61
N GLU A 304 17.35 -3.36 -1.17
CA GLU A 304 15.97 -3.87 -1.18
C GLU A 304 15.42 -4.13 -2.59
N ASN A 305 16.09 -3.60 -3.63
CA ASN A 305 15.76 -3.79 -5.03
C ASN A 305 16.74 -4.76 -5.75
N ASP A 306 17.71 -5.36 -5.04
CA ASP A 306 18.68 -6.32 -5.60
C ASP A 306 17.99 -7.57 -6.16
N ASP A 307 17.16 -8.24 -5.35
CA ASP A 307 16.46 -9.46 -5.77
C ASP A 307 15.47 -9.20 -6.89
N LYS A 308 14.84 -8.00 -6.90
CA LYS A 308 13.94 -7.56 -7.98
C LYS A 308 14.67 -7.48 -9.32
N TRP A 309 15.88 -6.90 -9.33
CA TRP A 309 16.67 -6.72 -10.55
C TRP A 309 17.38 -8.02 -10.96
N ASN A 310 18.17 -8.59 -10.07
CA ASN A 310 19.14 -9.65 -10.40
C ASN A 310 18.52 -11.06 -10.39
N ASN A 311 17.45 -11.29 -9.61
CA ASN A 311 16.82 -12.61 -9.46
C ASN A 311 15.28 -12.50 -9.47
N PRO A 312 14.66 -11.91 -10.52
CA PRO A 312 13.24 -11.63 -10.53
C PRO A 312 12.36 -12.88 -10.39
N ALA A 313 12.83 -14.07 -10.76
CA ALA A 313 12.10 -15.31 -10.53
C ALA A 313 12.03 -15.67 -9.03
N SER A 314 13.12 -15.46 -8.29
CA SER A 314 13.18 -15.63 -6.83
C SER A 314 12.23 -14.63 -6.15
N TRP A 315 12.36 -13.35 -6.49
CA TRP A 315 11.51 -12.30 -5.94
C TRP A 315 10.03 -12.59 -6.20
N THR A 316 9.66 -12.88 -7.45
CA THR A 316 8.28 -13.20 -7.85
C THR A 316 7.73 -14.41 -7.09
N ALA A 317 8.54 -15.47 -6.91
CA ALA A 317 8.14 -16.66 -6.17
C ALA A 317 7.91 -16.40 -4.67
N GLY A 318 8.53 -15.36 -4.11
CA GLY A 318 8.34 -14.91 -2.72
C GLY A 318 7.11 -14.04 -2.49
N LEU A 319 6.43 -13.57 -3.54
CA LEU A 319 5.30 -12.65 -3.42
C LEU A 319 3.98 -13.32 -3.02
N PHE A 320 3.09 -12.54 -2.42
CA PHE A 320 1.73 -12.97 -2.15
C PHE A 320 0.97 -13.16 -3.46
N THR A 321 0.54 -14.39 -3.74
CA THR A 321 -0.22 -14.69 -4.95
C THR A 321 -1.68 -14.26 -4.80
N VAL A 322 -2.17 -13.52 -5.77
CA VAL A 322 -3.53 -12.99 -5.84
C VAL A 322 -4.29 -13.56 -7.04
N ASP A 323 -5.60 -13.72 -6.86
CA ASP A 323 -6.50 -14.30 -7.86
C ASP A 323 -7.87 -13.61 -7.84
N ALA A 324 -8.81 -14.11 -8.65
CA ALA A 324 -10.19 -13.62 -8.67
C ALA A 324 -10.88 -13.62 -7.29
N THR A 325 -10.55 -14.54 -6.38
CA THR A 325 -11.11 -14.61 -5.03
C THR A 325 -10.59 -13.46 -4.17
N TRP A 326 -9.27 -13.20 -4.22
CA TRP A 326 -8.66 -12.05 -3.56
C TRP A 326 -9.27 -10.74 -4.04
N PHE A 327 -9.39 -10.56 -5.35
CA PHE A 327 -9.97 -9.34 -5.91
C PHE A 327 -11.45 -9.16 -5.52
N ALA A 328 -12.23 -10.24 -5.40
CA ALA A 328 -13.60 -10.17 -4.90
C ALA A 328 -13.66 -9.73 -3.42
N LEU A 329 -12.71 -10.18 -2.59
CA LEU A 329 -12.57 -9.73 -1.22
C LEU A 329 -12.22 -8.24 -1.15
N CYS A 330 -11.20 -7.80 -1.90
CA CYS A 330 -10.82 -6.39 -1.97
C CYS A 330 -11.99 -5.51 -2.42
N TRP A 331 -12.74 -5.94 -3.43
CA TRP A 331 -13.96 -5.25 -3.87
C TRP A 331 -14.99 -5.15 -2.74
N PHE A 332 -15.28 -6.24 -2.04
CA PHE A 332 -16.23 -6.24 -0.92
C PHE A 332 -15.78 -5.27 0.18
N MET A 333 -14.49 -5.29 0.52
CA MET A 333 -13.90 -4.42 1.54
C MET A 333 -13.95 -2.95 1.13
N TYR A 334 -13.65 -2.64 -0.13
CA TYR A 334 -13.78 -1.30 -0.70
C TYR A 334 -15.22 -0.75 -0.58
N TYR A 335 -16.22 -1.58 -0.89
CA TYR A 335 -17.63 -1.18 -0.81
C TYR A 335 -18.28 -1.42 0.56
N LEU A 336 -17.55 -1.91 1.56
CA LEU A 336 -18.09 -2.36 2.85
C LEU A 336 -18.92 -1.25 3.53
N LEU A 337 -18.41 -0.03 3.54
CA LEU A 337 -19.12 1.12 4.12
C LEU A 337 -20.47 1.36 3.44
N TYR A 338 -20.49 1.38 2.11
CA TYR A 338 -21.71 1.58 1.32
C TYR A 338 -22.71 0.44 1.51
N ILE A 339 -22.23 -0.80 1.57
CA ILE A 339 -23.03 -1.99 1.86
C ILE A 339 -23.69 -1.85 3.25
N ILE A 340 -22.91 -1.48 4.28
CA ILE A 340 -23.43 -1.26 5.64
C ILE A 340 -24.48 -0.14 5.64
N LEU A 341 -24.22 0.99 4.97
CA LEU A 341 -25.17 2.10 4.85
C LEU A 341 -26.46 1.70 4.13
N ALA A 342 -26.38 0.93 3.05
CA ALA A 342 -27.55 0.45 2.32
C ALA A 342 -28.39 -0.51 3.15
N ILE A 343 -27.76 -1.48 3.85
CA ILE A 343 -28.43 -2.39 4.78
C ILE A 343 -29.12 -1.60 5.89
N PHE A 344 -28.42 -0.60 6.47
CA PHE A 344 -28.98 0.26 7.48
C PHE A 344 -30.20 1.04 6.98
N ALA A 345 -30.12 1.63 5.78
CA ALA A 345 -31.24 2.34 5.16
C ALA A 345 -32.46 1.42 4.98
N ILE A 346 -32.27 0.18 4.55
CA ILE A 346 -33.35 -0.82 4.45
C ILE A 346 -33.98 -1.08 5.82
N PHE A 347 -33.18 -1.24 6.87
CA PHE A 347 -33.71 -1.43 8.23
C PHE A 347 -34.49 -0.21 8.71
N VAL A 348 -33.99 1.01 8.50
CA VAL A 348 -34.68 2.27 8.84
C VAL A 348 -36.01 2.36 8.10
N LEU A 349 -36.03 2.18 6.77
CA LEU A 349 -37.24 2.21 5.96
C LEU A 349 -38.28 1.19 6.45
N ARG A 350 -37.85 -0.03 6.80
CA ARG A 350 -38.74 -1.06 7.36
C ARG A 350 -39.34 -0.64 8.70
N LYS A 351 -38.57 0.01 9.56
CA LYS A 351 -39.05 0.52 10.87
C LYS A 351 -40.02 1.69 10.67
N LEU A 352 -39.71 2.62 9.77
CA LEU A 352 -40.59 3.75 9.43
C LEU A 352 -41.92 3.27 8.84
N TRP A 353 -41.89 2.32 7.90
CA TRP A 353 -43.10 1.69 7.37
C TRP A 353 -43.94 1.04 8.47
N LYS A 354 -43.31 0.31 9.40
CA LYS A 354 -43.99 -0.26 10.57
C LYS A 354 -44.62 0.82 11.45
N ILE A 355 -43.95 1.95 11.69
CA ILE A 355 -44.50 3.08 12.47
C ILE A 355 -45.74 3.64 11.77
N ILE A 356 -45.67 3.89 10.46
CA ILE A 356 -46.79 4.41 9.67
C ILE A 356 -47.97 3.44 9.74
N LYS A 357 -47.72 2.14 9.57
CA LYS A 357 -48.75 1.09 9.67
C LYS A 357 -49.40 1.09 11.05
N LEU A 358 -48.62 1.04 12.13
CA LEU A 358 -49.14 1.04 13.50
C LEU A 358 -49.88 2.34 13.82
N LYS A 359 -49.44 3.49 13.31
CA LYS A 359 -50.14 4.77 13.47
C LYS A 359 -51.54 4.73 12.84
N ARG A 360 -51.65 4.17 11.64
CA ARG A 360 -52.96 4.00 10.94
C ARG A 360 -53.89 3.04 11.67
N GLU A 361 -53.34 1.99 12.27
CA GLU A 361 -54.08 0.96 13.01
C GLU A 361 -54.31 1.32 14.49
N GLY A 362 -53.87 2.49 14.96
CA GLY A 362 -53.94 2.87 16.38
C GLY A 362 -53.06 2.02 17.32
N GLY A 363 -52.14 1.22 16.78
CA GLY A 363 -51.31 0.27 17.50
C GLY A 363 -49.99 0.82 18.07
N LEU A 364 -49.82 2.15 18.11
CA LEU A 364 -48.67 2.79 18.77
C LEU A 364 -48.95 2.94 20.25
N LEU A 365 -48.30 2.12 21.08
CA LEU A 365 -48.60 2.01 22.51
C LEU A 365 -47.54 2.65 23.41
N LEU A 366 -46.68 3.54 22.89
CA LEU A 366 -45.60 4.14 23.68
C LEU A 366 -46.12 4.83 24.95
N GLY A 367 -47.21 5.61 24.84
CA GLY A 367 -47.83 6.28 26.00
C GLY A 367 -48.29 5.30 27.09
N GLU A 368 -48.95 4.20 26.69
CA GLU A 368 -49.40 3.17 27.64
C GLU A 368 -48.23 2.40 28.27
N VAL A 369 -47.21 2.08 27.47
CA VAL A 369 -45.97 1.45 27.96
C VAL A 369 -45.30 2.33 29.02
N LEU A 370 -45.25 3.64 28.81
CA LEU A 370 -44.63 4.61 29.74
C LEU A 370 -45.39 4.74 31.08
N LYS A 371 -46.67 4.37 31.15
CA LYS A 371 -47.41 4.34 32.43
C LYS A 371 -47.04 3.14 33.31
N THR A 372 -46.32 2.15 32.78
CA THR A 372 -45.93 0.93 33.52
C THR A 372 -44.50 0.97 33.99
N ARG A 373 -44.06 -0.07 34.72
CA ARG A 373 -42.65 -0.27 35.12
C ARG A 373 -41.67 -0.32 33.93
N ALA A 374 -42.16 -0.50 32.69
CA ALA A 374 -41.33 -0.40 31.49
C ALA A 374 -40.71 0.99 31.29
N SER A 375 -41.29 2.07 31.83
CA SER A 375 -40.73 3.41 31.75
C SER A 375 -39.34 3.51 32.37
N VAL A 376 -39.11 2.82 33.50
CA VAL A 376 -37.80 2.75 34.15
C VAL A 376 -36.79 2.08 33.22
N GLY A 377 -37.16 0.97 32.58
CA GLY A 377 -36.29 0.31 31.61
C GLY A 377 -36.02 1.17 30.36
N ILE A 378 -37.02 1.91 29.87
CA ILE A 378 -36.82 2.84 28.74
C ILE A 378 -35.84 3.96 29.13
N LEU A 379 -36.00 4.55 30.33
CA LEU A 379 -35.10 5.58 30.86
C LEU A 379 -33.66 5.05 31.00
N MET A 380 -33.48 3.86 31.56
CA MET A 380 -32.17 3.19 31.63
C MET A 380 -31.57 2.99 30.24
N GLY A 381 -32.39 2.69 29.23
CA GLY A 381 -31.97 2.63 27.84
C GLY A 381 -31.40 3.95 27.32
N PHE A 382 -32.04 5.08 27.64
CA PHE A 382 -31.53 6.40 27.27
C PHE A 382 -30.22 6.73 27.98
N ILE A 383 -30.09 6.38 29.26
CA ILE A 383 -28.82 6.53 29.99
C ILE A 383 -27.72 5.72 29.30
N ALA A 384 -27.97 4.45 28.97
CA ALA A 384 -27.02 3.63 28.24
C ALA A 384 -26.66 4.21 26.86
N ILE A 385 -27.63 4.80 26.14
CA ILE A 385 -27.35 5.49 24.87
C ILE A 385 -26.40 6.68 25.08
N GLY A 386 -26.63 7.51 26.11
CA GLY A 386 -25.75 8.63 26.44
C GLY A 386 -24.32 8.19 26.76
N LEU A 387 -24.17 7.11 27.53
CA LEU A 387 -22.87 6.52 27.83
C LEU A 387 -22.18 5.96 26.58
N LEU A 388 -22.92 5.31 25.67
CA LEU A 388 -22.39 4.82 24.40
C LEU A 388 -21.93 5.96 23.48
N ILE A 389 -22.68 7.06 23.43
CA ILE A 389 -22.28 8.25 22.65
C ILE A 389 -21.00 8.83 23.23
N TYR A 390 -20.89 8.96 24.56
CA TYR A 390 -19.66 9.44 25.18
C TYR A 390 -18.48 8.50 24.93
N ALA A 391 -18.70 7.19 25.00
CA ALA A 391 -17.69 6.16 24.70
C ALA A 391 -17.12 6.26 23.28
N LEU A 392 -17.83 6.87 22.32
CA LEU A 392 -17.30 7.08 20.97
C LEU A 392 -16.07 7.97 20.95
N PHE A 393 -16.05 9.00 21.80
CA PHE A 393 -15.07 10.08 21.77
C PHE A 393 -13.92 9.87 22.75
N VAL A 394 -13.85 8.69 23.38
CA VAL A 394 -12.78 8.35 24.33
C VAL A 394 -12.19 6.98 23.99
N PRO A 395 -10.89 6.73 24.25
CA PRO A 395 -10.26 5.45 23.96
C PRO A 395 -10.95 4.27 24.64
N TRP A 396 -11.04 3.16 23.92
CA TRP A 396 -11.59 1.89 24.41
C TRP A 396 -10.50 1.02 25.02
N TYR A 397 -9.34 1.02 24.38
CA TYR A 397 -8.17 0.28 24.80
C TYR A 397 -6.91 1.07 24.45
N THR A 398 -5.90 1.03 25.32
CA THR A 398 -4.63 1.73 25.07
C THR A 398 -3.45 0.86 25.48
N VAL A 399 -2.35 1.00 24.76
CA VAL A 399 -1.02 0.60 25.22
C VAL A 399 -0.19 1.89 25.31
N TYR A 400 0.15 2.27 26.53
CA TYR A 400 0.95 3.45 26.85
C TYR A 400 2.40 3.05 27.08
N ALA A 401 3.33 3.77 26.47
CA ALA A 401 4.76 3.59 26.68
C ALA A 401 5.36 4.82 27.36
N ASN A 402 6.25 4.59 28.32
CA ASN A 402 7.06 5.61 28.96
C ASN A 402 8.53 5.27 28.78
N PHE A 403 9.21 6.01 27.92
CA PHE A 403 10.62 5.86 27.60
C PHE A 403 11.48 6.76 28.50
N THR A 404 12.55 6.17 29.04
CA THR A 404 13.49 6.79 29.96
C THR A 404 14.92 6.42 29.57
N GLY A 405 15.87 7.32 29.79
CA GLY A 405 17.27 7.13 29.36
C GLY A 405 17.70 8.26 28.42
N ALA A 406 18.31 7.89 27.28
CA ALA A 406 18.81 8.84 26.30
C ALA A 406 17.72 9.66 25.59
N ILE A 407 16.53 9.08 25.44
CA ILE A 407 15.34 9.76 24.92
C ILE A 407 14.27 9.68 26.02
N VAL A 408 13.77 10.86 26.43
CA VAL A 408 12.65 10.96 27.39
C VAL A 408 11.40 11.29 26.60
N ALA A 409 10.54 10.31 26.43
CA ALA A 409 9.28 10.46 25.71
C ALA A 409 8.22 9.53 26.29
N SER A 410 6.96 9.88 26.13
CA SER A 410 5.87 9.02 26.56
C SER A 410 4.62 9.26 25.73
N GLY A 411 3.81 8.22 25.54
CA GLY A 411 2.57 8.33 24.79
C GLY A 411 1.93 6.97 24.49
N ASN A 412 0.78 7.01 23.82
CA ASN A 412 0.08 5.79 23.44
C ASN A 412 0.70 5.22 22.16
N ILE A 413 1.35 4.06 22.27
CA ILE A 413 1.85 3.30 21.12
C ILE A 413 0.74 2.50 20.44
N PHE A 414 -0.38 2.28 21.13
CA PHE A 414 -1.59 1.69 20.55
C PHE A 414 -2.81 2.36 21.15
N VAL A 415 -3.76 2.71 20.30
CA VAL A 415 -5.07 3.24 20.69
C VAL A 415 -6.13 2.51 19.87
N LEU A 416 -7.14 1.99 20.55
CA LEU A 416 -8.39 1.56 19.92
C LEU A 416 -9.50 2.45 20.42
N ASP A 417 -10.19 3.16 19.53
CA ASP A 417 -11.30 4.06 19.86
C ASP A 417 -12.45 3.99 18.83
N GLY A 418 -13.59 4.61 19.16
CA GLY A 418 -14.79 4.54 18.33
C GLY A 418 -14.77 5.41 17.07
N MET A 419 -13.92 6.45 17.03
CA MET A 419 -13.84 7.43 15.93
C MET A 419 -12.78 7.04 14.90
N SER A 420 -11.59 6.71 15.38
CA SER A 420 -10.38 6.44 14.60
C SER A 420 -10.18 4.95 14.34
N GLY A 421 -10.85 4.08 15.10
CA GLY A 421 -10.68 2.63 14.97
C GLY A 421 -9.45 2.16 15.72
N VAL A 422 -8.48 1.59 15.01
CA VAL A 422 -7.20 1.12 15.57
C VAL A 422 -6.08 2.02 15.09
N SER A 423 -5.19 2.43 15.99
CA SER A 423 -4.00 3.21 15.68
C SER A 423 -2.80 2.64 16.44
N VAL A 424 -1.67 2.50 15.75
CA VAL A 424 -0.36 2.17 16.30
C VAL A 424 0.56 3.35 16.05
N ASN A 425 1.26 3.81 17.08
CA ASN A 425 2.19 4.94 17.02
C ASN A 425 3.57 4.49 17.48
N PHE A 426 4.61 5.06 16.87
CA PHE A 426 6.01 4.84 17.24
C PHE A 426 6.65 6.13 17.72
N LEU A 427 7.71 5.98 18.51
CA LEU A 427 8.54 7.11 18.89
C LEU A 427 9.51 7.40 17.75
N VAL A 428 9.35 8.55 17.11
CA VAL A 428 10.29 9.10 16.14
C VAL A 428 11.09 10.20 16.81
N THR A 429 12.41 10.16 16.64
CA THR A 429 13.33 11.12 17.26
C THR A 429 13.05 12.52 16.74
N GLY A 430 13.05 13.54 17.62
CA GLY A 430 12.82 14.93 17.24
C GLY A 430 11.35 15.32 16.99
N THR A 431 10.49 14.38 16.61
CA THR A 431 9.06 14.62 16.30
C THR A 431 8.11 14.05 17.36
N GLY A 432 8.53 13.06 18.15
CA GLY A 432 7.72 12.46 19.21
C GLY A 432 6.94 11.24 18.73
N MET A 433 5.73 11.04 19.26
CA MET A 433 4.90 9.89 18.88
C MET A 433 4.24 10.14 17.52
N SER A 434 4.65 9.40 16.50
CA SER A 434 4.14 9.49 15.13
C SER A 434 3.30 8.25 14.77
N PRO A 435 2.20 8.39 14.02
CA PRO A 435 1.40 7.25 13.57
C PRO A 435 2.23 6.36 12.64
N LEU A 436 2.30 5.06 12.93
CA LEU A 436 2.84 4.06 11.99
C LEU A 436 1.73 3.37 11.24
N PHE A 437 0.64 3.02 11.91
CA PHE A 437 -0.44 2.26 11.31
C PHE A 437 -1.77 2.78 11.83
N SER A 438 -2.77 2.92 10.96
CA SER A 438 -4.14 3.14 11.37
C SER A 438 -5.12 2.37 10.52
N LEU A 439 -6.03 1.66 11.18
CA LEU A 439 -7.15 0.98 10.56
C LEU A 439 -8.44 1.66 10.99
N GLY A 440 -8.99 2.46 10.08
CA GLY A 440 -10.29 3.11 10.24
C GLY A 440 -11.42 2.08 10.23
N ILE A 441 -11.76 1.53 11.40
CA ILE A 441 -12.94 0.67 11.55
C ILE A 441 -14.15 1.57 11.82
N PRO A 442 -15.29 1.41 11.12
CA PRO A 442 -16.47 2.27 11.26
C PRO A 442 -17.28 1.94 12.53
N PHE A 443 -16.62 1.83 13.68
CA PHE A 443 -17.24 1.55 14.97
C PHE A 443 -18.27 2.63 15.35
N SER A 444 -17.95 3.90 15.12
CA SER A 444 -18.87 5.03 15.29
C SER A 444 -20.15 4.84 14.49
N LEU A 445 -20.02 4.46 13.22
CA LEU A 445 -21.14 4.22 12.34
C LEU A 445 -22.02 3.08 12.85
N ILE A 446 -21.41 1.94 13.22
CA ILE A 446 -22.12 0.77 13.76
C ILE A 446 -22.89 1.16 15.04
N LEU A 447 -22.28 1.95 15.92
CA LEU A 447 -22.89 2.45 17.15
C LEU A 447 -24.06 3.40 16.86
N VAL A 448 -23.88 4.40 15.99
CA VAL A 448 -24.93 5.35 15.59
C VAL A 448 -26.10 4.62 14.92
N MET A 449 -25.82 3.65 14.05
CA MET A 449 -26.85 2.82 13.43
C MET A 449 -27.65 2.04 14.48
N GLY A 450 -26.95 1.40 15.41
CA GLY A 450 -27.56 0.68 16.53
C GLY A 450 -28.44 1.59 17.40
N ILE A 451 -27.96 2.77 17.76
CA ILE A 451 -28.71 3.77 18.54
C ILE A 451 -29.96 4.20 17.78
N THR A 452 -29.83 4.56 16.50
CA THR A 452 -30.94 5.01 15.66
C THR A 452 -32.03 3.95 15.55
N LEU A 453 -31.67 2.70 15.27
CA LEU A 453 -32.63 1.59 15.21
C LEU A 453 -33.31 1.32 16.56
N ASN A 454 -32.59 1.48 17.67
CA ASN A 454 -33.17 1.35 19.02
C ASN A 454 -34.21 2.45 19.29
N LEU A 455 -33.91 3.71 18.94
CA LEU A 455 -34.86 4.82 19.09
C LEU A 455 -36.15 4.58 18.29
N LEU A 456 -36.02 4.10 17.04
CA LEU A 456 -37.18 3.71 16.22
C LEU A 456 -37.96 2.53 16.81
N ASP A 457 -37.29 1.60 17.51
CA ASP A 457 -37.97 0.51 18.22
C ASP A 457 -38.77 1.00 19.42
N ILE A 458 -38.29 2.00 20.15
CA ILE A 458 -39.04 2.66 21.24
C ILE A 458 -40.31 3.32 20.67
N VAL A 459 -40.17 4.11 19.61
CA VAL A 459 -41.32 4.81 18.98
C VAL A 459 -42.33 3.81 18.43
N SER A 460 -41.87 2.71 17.83
CA SER A 460 -42.74 1.69 17.21
C SER A 460 -43.21 0.59 18.17
N VAL A 461 -43.16 0.84 19.49
CA VAL A 461 -43.54 -0.17 20.49
C VAL A 461 -45.03 -0.46 20.44
N ASN A 462 -45.36 -1.74 20.25
CA ASN A 462 -46.71 -2.28 20.36
C ASN A 462 -46.81 -3.45 21.35
N LYS A 463 -45.66 -3.98 21.81
CA LYS A 463 -45.55 -5.05 22.81
C LYS A 463 -44.27 -4.84 23.64
N PRO A 464 -44.35 -4.71 24.98
CA PRO A 464 -43.18 -4.48 25.84
C PRO A 464 -42.13 -5.58 25.66
N LYS A 465 -42.57 -6.84 25.65
CA LYS A 465 -41.66 -8.00 25.46
C LYS A 465 -40.78 -7.88 24.21
N LYS A 466 -41.31 -7.33 23.11
CA LYS A 466 -40.55 -7.16 21.87
C LYS A 466 -39.49 -6.06 21.98
N LEU A 467 -39.83 -4.93 22.62
CA LEU A 467 -38.89 -3.85 22.90
C LEU A 467 -37.78 -4.32 23.85
N GLY A 468 -38.14 -5.01 24.93
CA GLY A 468 -37.16 -5.56 25.88
C GLY A 468 -36.21 -6.59 25.25
N ASN A 469 -36.70 -7.45 24.35
CA ASN A 469 -35.83 -8.32 23.54
C ASN A 469 -34.91 -7.55 22.59
N GLY A 470 -35.31 -6.37 22.11
CA GLY A 470 -34.45 -5.47 21.35
C GLY A 470 -33.29 -4.95 22.20
N TYR A 471 -33.60 -4.47 23.40
CA TYR A 471 -32.60 -3.97 24.36
C TYR A 471 -31.58 -5.04 24.77
N ILE A 472 -32.05 -6.26 25.09
CA ILE A 472 -31.14 -7.38 25.44
C ILE A 472 -30.22 -7.71 24.28
N ARG A 473 -30.75 -7.84 23.05
CA ARG A 473 -29.92 -8.11 21.86
C ARG A 473 -28.91 -7.00 21.61
N SER A 474 -29.31 -5.74 21.79
CA SER A 474 -28.39 -4.61 21.67
C SER A 474 -27.31 -4.64 22.75
N GLY A 475 -27.63 -4.99 23.99
CA GLY A 475 -26.62 -5.14 25.05
C GLY A 475 -25.64 -6.28 24.77
N ILE A 476 -26.14 -7.45 24.34
CA ILE A 476 -25.28 -8.58 23.92
C ILE A 476 -24.36 -8.19 22.77
N PHE A 477 -24.86 -7.44 21.78
CA PHE A 477 -24.05 -6.96 20.67
C PHE A 477 -22.87 -6.09 21.15
N PHE A 478 -23.07 -5.21 22.13
CA PHE A 478 -21.97 -4.40 22.68
C PHE A 478 -20.96 -5.20 23.50
N LEU A 479 -21.40 -6.28 24.18
CA LEU A 479 -20.46 -7.22 24.79
C LEU A 479 -19.65 -7.99 23.73
N LEU A 480 -20.27 -8.34 22.60
CA LEU A 480 -19.57 -8.98 21.49
C LEU A 480 -18.52 -8.04 20.88
N LEU A 481 -18.81 -6.75 20.78
CA LEU A 481 -17.85 -5.73 20.34
C LEU A 481 -16.61 -5.68 21.25
N LEU A 482 -16.79 -5.78 22.57
CA LEU A 482 -15.69 -5.92 23.52
C LEU A 482 -14.92 -7.23 23.34
N GLY A 483 -15.63 -8.32 23.03
CA GLY A 483 -15.01 -9.60 22.68
C GLY A 483 -14.11 -9.50 21.46
N ILE A 484 -14.49 -8.70 20.46
CA ILE A 484 -13.63 -8.42 19.29
C ILE A 484 -12.39 -7.63 19.72
N VAL A 485 -12.51 -6.61 20.57
CA VAL A 485 -11.34 -5.88 21.10
C VAL A 485 -10.37 -6.84 21.78
N LEU A 486 -10.86 -7.72 22.66
CA LEU A 486 -10.03 -8.72 23.32
C LEU A 486 -9.41 -9.71 22.34
N LEU A 487 -10.16 -10.14 21.32
CA LEU A 487 -9.64 -11.02 20.28
C LEU A 487 -8.47 -10.35 19.55
N ILE A 488 -8.60 -9.08 19.14
CA ILE A 488 -7.49 -8.32 18.54
C ILE A 488 -6.29 -8.31 19.47
N MET A 489 -6.50 -8.00 20.76
CA MET A 489 -5.40 -7.95 21.72
C MET A 489 -4.74 -9.32 21.97
N THR A 490 -5.48 -10.43 21.91
CA THR A 490 -4.86 -11.78 21.96
C THR A 490 -3.96 -12.05 20.76
N GLN A 491 -4.25 -11.44 19.60
CA GLN A 491 -3.45 -11.56 18.38
C GLN A 491 -2.40 -10.44 18.23
N PHE A 492 -2.24 -9.58 19.24
CA PHE A 492 -1.35 -8.42 19.15
C PHE A 492 0.10 -8.78 18.81
N GLY A 493 0.66 -9.84 19.39
CA GLY A 493 1.98 -10.37 19.02
C GLY A 493 2.10 -10.75 17.55
N ALA A 494 1.08 -11.40 16.98
CA ALA A 494 1.06 -11.76 15.56
C ALA A 494 0.93 -10.51 14.67
N LEU A 495 0.12 -9.53 15.07
CA LEU A 495 -0.03 -8.26 14.35
C LEU A 495 1.29 -7.48 14.31
N ILE A 496 2.00 -7.41 15.45
CA ILE A 496 3.29 -6.73 15.53
C ILE A 496 4.39 -7.50 14.78
N GLY A 497 4.32 -8.83 14.76
CA GLY A 497 5.29 -9.67 14.04
C GLY A 497 5.31 -9.53 12.52
N ILE A 498 4.34 -8.82 11.93
CA ILE A 498 4.29 -8.55 10.48
C ILE A 498 5.17 -7.35 10.11
N PHE A 499 5.53 -6.47 11.04
CA PHE A 499 6.38 -5.31 10.76
C PHE A 499 7.86 -5.75 10.65
N PRO A 500 8.47 -5.66 9.46
CA PRO A 500 9.89 -5.96 9.30
C PRO A 500 10.75 -4.95 10.07
N GLY A 501 11.93 -5.36 10.51
CA GLY A 501 12.91 -4.45 11.15
C GLY A 501 12.62 -4.08 12.62
N LEU A 502 11.55 -4.59 13.24
CA LEU A 502 11.32 -4.35 14.67
C LEU A 502 12.35 -5.07 15.56
N PRO A 503 12.81 -4.43 16.65
CA PRO A 503 13.70 -5.07 17.59
C PRO A 503 13.01 -6.27 18.27
N PRO A 504 13.74 -7.37 18.58
CA PRO A 504 13.18 -8.55 19.25
C PRO A 504 12.42 -8.23 20.56
N GLU A 505 12.83 -7.16 21.23
CA GLU A 505 12.18 -6.58 22.41
C GLU A 505 10.73 -6.17 22.13
N ALA A 506 10.44 -5.56 20.98
CA ALA A 506 9.08 -5.15 20.61
C ALA A 506 8.14 -6.36 20.47
N THR A 507 8.61 -7.43 19.83
CA THR A 507 7.89 -8.70 19.74
C THR A 507 7.66 -9.32 21.13
N THR A 508 8.60 -9.16 22.04
CA THR A 508 8.47 -9.62 23.44
C THR A 508 7.38 -8.85 24.19
N VAL A 509 7.34 -7.52 24.07
CA VAL A 509 6.24 -6.70 24.63
C VAL A 509 4.90 -7.15 24.04
N ALA A 510 4.83 -7.29 22.72
CA ALA A 510 3.60 -7.62 22.02
C ALA A 510 3.04 -8.99 22.44
N ASN A 511 3.91 -9.99 22.57
CA ASN A 511 3.54 -11.32 23.08
C ASN A 511 3.08 -11.28 24.54
N THR A 512 3.68 -10.42 25.37
CA THR A 512 3.25 -10.24 26.77
C THR A 512 1.83 -9.67 26.84
N ILE A 513 1.51 -8.70 25.98
CA ILE A 513 0.16 -8.13 25.86
C ILE A 513 -0.84 -9.20 25.39
N SER A 514 -0.46 -10.02 24.39
CA SER A 514 -1.28 -11.13 23.89
C SER A 514 -1.65 -12.16 24.96
N GLN A 515 -0.76 -12.42 25.92
CA GLN A 515 -1.00 -13.38 27.01
C GLN A 515 -1.87 -12.81 28.13
N ALA A 516 -1.89 -11.49 28.31
CA ALA A 516 -2.66 -10.80 29.35
C ALA A 516 -3.49 -9.62 28.78
N PRO A 517 -4.44 -9.86 27.86
CA PRO A 517 -5.12 -8.82 27.10
C PRO A 517 -6.11 -7.97 27.92
N LEU A 518 -6.40 -8.32 29.17
CA LEU A 518 -7.28 -7.51 30.02
C LEU A 518 -6.57 -6.27 30.59
N GLY A 519 -5.24 -6.32 30.69
CA GLY A 519 -4.42 -5.24 31.17
C GLY A 519 -3.19 -5.74 31.92
N GLY A 520 -2.19 -4.88 32.05
CA GLY A 520 -0.93 -5.20 32.70
C GLY A 520 0.12 -4.11 32.50
N SER A 521 1.32 -4.40 32.99
CA SER A 521 2.49 -3.58 32.76
C SER A 521 3.74 -4.44 32.61
N THR A 522 4.67 -4.04 31.75
CA THR A 522 5.98 -4.67 31.60
C THR A 522 7.03 -3.60 31.37
N ALA A 523 8.26 -3.86 31.80
CA ALA A 523 9.40 -2.97 31.54
C ALA A 523 10.43 -3.75 30.73
N ILE A 524 10.91 -3.14 29.64
CA ILE A 524 11.96 -3.70 28.79
C ILE A 524 13.07 -2.68 28.61
N VAL A 525 14.30 -3.18 28.53
CA VAL A 525 15.48 -2.41 28.16
C VAL A 525 15.81 -2.77 26.71
N PHE A 526 15.81 -1.77 25.84
CA PHE A 526 16.26 -1.88 24.47
C PHE A 526 17.79 -1.73 24.44
N PRO A 527 18.52 -2.76 24.01
CA PRO A 527 19.98 -2.72 23.94
C PRO A 527 20.43 -1.76 22.83
N GLY A 528 21.42 -0.94 23.13
CA GLY A 528 22.01 0.01 22.19
C GLY A 528 22.91 1.01 22.92
N PRO A 529 23.87 1.66 22.23
CA PRO A 529 24.55 2.84 22.74
C PRO A 529 23.85 4.10 22.19
N PRO A 530 23.04 4.82 22.98
CA PRO A 530 22.77 4.63 24.41
C PRO A 530 21.56 3.72 24.69
N ALA A 531 21.57 3.06 25.85
CA ALA A 531 20.51 2.13 26.21
C ALA A 531 19.21 2.87 26.53
N LEU A 532 18.08 2.35 26.04
CA LEU A 532 16.76 2.93 26.23
C LEU A 532 15.92 2.01 27.11
N SER A 533 15.33 2.52 28.19
CA SER A 533 14.43 1.75 29.05
C SER A 533 13.00 2.23 28.84
N ALA A 534 12.07 1.31 28.60
CA ALA A 534 10.66 1.67 28.45
C ALA A 534 9.75 0.83 29.35
N THR A 535 8.80 1.50 29.99
CA THR A 535 7.70 0.86 30.72
C THR A 535 6.43 0.93 29.87
N PHE A 536 5.84 -0.21 29.59
CA PHE A 536 4.58 -0.35 28.87
C PHE A 536 3.45 -0.66 29.84
N ILE A 537 2.31 0.00 29.67
CA ILE A 537 1.08 -0.20 30.46
C ILE A 537 -0.07 -0.35 29.48
N TRP A 538 -0.87 -1.41 29.62
CA TRP A 538 -2.00 -1.64 28.71
C TRP A 538 -3.27 -2.03 29.46
N GLY A 539 -4.41 -1.87 28.79
CA GLY A 539 -5.69 -2.30 29.28
C GLY A 539 -6.86 -1.48 28.73
N PHE A 540 -8.05 -1.77 29.26
CA PHE A 540 -9.25 -1.00 28.95
C PHE A 540 -9.14 0.44 29.43
N ALA A 541 -9.35 1.36 28.50
CA ALA A 541 -9.53 2.77 28.79
C ALA A 541 -11.00 3.06 29.13
N ILE A 542 -11.30 4.33 29.44
CA ILE A 542 -12.61 4.77 29.92
C ILE A 542 -13.73 4.37 28.95
N GLY A 543 -13.52 4.47 27.64
CA GLY A 543 -14.51 4.07 26.63
C GLY A 543 -14.87 2.59 26.68
N GLY A 544 -13.90 1.71 26.93
CA GLY A 544 -14.11 0.27 27.03
C GLY A 544 -14.97 -0.08 28.25
N ILE A 545 -14.71 0.59 29.38
CA ILE A 545 -15.51 0.45 30.60
C ILE A 545 -16.94 0.96 30.36
N LEU A 546 -17.10 2.10 29.68
CA LEU A 546 -18.40 2.67 29.35
C LEU A 546 -19.21 1.75 28.42
N LEU A 547 -18.57 1.10 27.45
CA LEU A 547 -19.21 0.09 26.60
C LEU A 547 -19.77 -1.08 27.43
N VAL A 548 -18.97 -1.61 28.36
CA VAL A 548 -19.37 -2.69 29.28
C VAL A 548 -20.57 -2.28 30.14
N VAL A 549 -20.45 -1.14 30.82
CA VAL A 549 -21.51 -0.62 31.69
C VAL A 549 -22.80 -0.39 30.90
N SER A 550 -22.70 0.23 29.73
CA SER A 550 -23.85 0.47 28.85
C SER A 550 -24.52 -0.83 28.41
N ALA A 551 -23.73 -1.85 28.09
CA ALA A 551 -24.23 -3.16 27.70
C ALA A 551 -25.04 -3.83 28.82
N PHE A 552 -24.51 -3.82 30.05
CA PHE A 552 -25.21 -4.36 31.22
C PHE A 552 -26.48 -3.57 31.54
N ILE A 553 -26.43 -2.23 31.49
CA ILE A 553 -27.61 -1.38 31.67
C ILE A 553 -28.67 -1.73 30.63
N LYS A 554 -28.30 -1.92 29.35
CA LYS A 554 -29.25 -2.32 28.30
C LYS A 554 -29.88 -3.68 28.55
N ILE A 555 -29.11 -4.68 28.99
CA ILE A 555 -29.64 -6.01 29.30
C ILE A 555 -30.63 -5.92 30.45
N LEU A 556 -30.26 -5.25 31.54
CA LEU A 556 -31.12 -5.08 32.71
C LEU A 556 -32.41 -4.29 32.36
N ALA A 557 -32.26 -3.20 31.62
CA ALA A 557 -33.37 -2.43 31.07
C ALA A 557 -34.32 -3.30 30.24
N GLY A 558 -33.78 -4.15 29.37
CA GLY A 558 -34.58 -5.06 28.57
C GLY A 558 -35.32 -6.13 29.39
N LEU A 559 -34.72 -6.64 30.47
CA LEU A 559 -35.39 -7.54 31.42
C LEU A 559 -36.54 -6.85 32.15
N ILE A 560 -36.37 -5.59 32.58
CA ILE A 560 -37.43 -4.78 33.20
C ILE A 560 -38.57 -4.51 32.21
N ILE A 561 -38.27 -4.15 30.96
CA ILE A 561 -39.31 -3.92 29.94
C ILE A 561 -40.08 -5.22 29.64
N ARG A 562 -39.41 -6.39 29.65
CA ARG A 562 -40.06 -7.70 29.43
C ARG A 562 -41.03 -8.10 30.53
N SER A 563 -40.87 -7.60 31.75
CA SER A 563 -41.74 -7.93 32.89
C SER A 563 -43.00 -7.08 32.96
N ALA A 564 -43.15 -6.07 32.09
CA ALA A 564 -44.37 -5.27 32.00
C ALA A 564 -45.56 -6.07 31.44
N PRO A 565 -46.80 -5.72 31.81
CA PRO A 565 -48.02 -6.42 31.38
C PRO A 565 -48.14 -6.53 29.86
N LYS A 566 -48.73 -7.62 29.38
CA LYS A 566 -48.89 -7.90 27.93
C LYS A 566 -50.02 -7.10 27.28
N ASP A 567 -51.05 -6.76 28.06
CA ASP A 567 -52.28 -6.15 27.59
C ASP A 567 -52.46 -4.81 28.31
N PHE A 568 -52.49 -3.74 27.53
CA PHE A 568 -52.88 -2.41 27.98
C PHE A 568 -54.37 -2.31 27.66
N ALA A 569 -55.20 -2.50 28.68
CA ALA A 569 -56.65 -2.44 28.56
C ALA A 569 -57.12 -1.04 28.15
#